data_AF-A0A7C0ZWA1-F1
#
_entry.id   AF-A0A7C0ZWA1-F1
#
_cell.length_a   1.000
_cell.length_b   1.000
_cell.length_c   1.000
_cell.angle_alpha   90.00
_cell.angle_beta   90.00
_cell.angle_gamma   90.00
#
_symmetry.space_group_name_H-M   'P 1'
#
loop_
_entity.id
_entity.type
_entity.pdbx_description
1 polymer ?
#
loop_
_entity_poly.entity_id
_entity_poly.type
_entity_poly.pdbx_seq_one_letter_code
_entity_poly.pdbx_strand_id
1 'polypeptide(L)'
;MLTNRITIDIDGNFFVFVHSFIRCLILFSKVPRYRKTSKGYHLWIYLDRLITEKELYKYRLLLFDDRKRVKLDMRCRLKPKQVLFDEKKITEFDGKNVRVIKHQVFPCCVTTVKRTGE
;
A
#
# COMPACT_ATOMS: atom_id res chain seq x y z
N MET A 1 -0.84 16.44 -5.76
CA MET A 1 -0.23 15.94 -7.03
C MET A 1 -1.35 15.59 -8.01
N LEU A 2 -1.15 15.80 -9.32
CA LEU A 2 -2.09 15.36 -10.36
C LEU A 2 -1.59 14.05 -11.01
N THR A 3 -2.51 13.17 -11.39
CA THR A 3 -2.19 11.92 -12.11
C THR A 3 -3.31 11.61 -13.09
N ASN A 4 -3.04 10.87 -14.17
CA ASN A 4 -4.06 10.30 -15.05
C ASN A 4 -4.23 8.78 -14.85
N ARG A 5 -3.49 8.19 -13.91
CA ARG A 5 -3.49 6.75 -13.66
C ARG A 5 -4.00 6.43 -12.27
N ILE A 6 -4.96 5.51 -12.22
CA ILE A 6 -5.40 4.87 -10.97
C ILE A 6 -4.78 3.47 -10.94
N THR A 7 -4.22 3.09 -9.79
CA THR A 7 -3.70 1.75 -9.53
C THR A 7 -4.29 1.27 -8.21
N ILE A 8 -4.74 0.02 -8.21
CA ILE A 8 -5.27 -0.67 -7.03
C ILE A 8 -4.64 -2.07 -6.94
N ASP A 9 -4.46 -2.53 -5.72
CA ASP A 9 -3.98 -3.87 -5.42
C ASP A 9 -5.05 -4.62 -4.65
N ILE A 10 -5.39 -5.82 -5.11
CA ILE A 10 -6.45 -6.66 -4.55
C ILE A 10 -5.81 -7.95 -4.05
N ASP A 11 -5.87 -8.16 -2.73
CA ASP A 11 -5.26 -9.31 -2.06
C ASP A 11 -6.09 -10.57 -2.29
N GLY A 12 -5.55 -11.55 -3.03
CA GLY A 12 -6.00 -12.94 -3.21
C GLY A 12 -7.44 -13.22 -3.67
N ASN A 13 -8.35 -12.26 -3.58
CA ASN A 13 -9.78 -12.46 -3.68
C ASN A 13 -10.26 -12.22 -5.11
N PHE A 14 -10.53 -13.31 -5.82
CA PHE A 14 -10.98 -13.27 -7.21
C PHE A 14 -12.31 -12.53 -7.39
N PHE A 15 -13.27 -12.68 -6.48
CA PHE A 15 -14.57 -12.00 -6.57
C PHE A 15 -14.42 -10.49 -6.41
N VAL A 16 -13.58 -10.04 -5.48
CA VAL A 16 -13.25 -8.61 -5.34
C VAL A 16 -12.58 -8.11 -6.61
N PHE A 17 -11.66 -8.87 -7.19
CA PHE A 17 -11.05 -8.53 -8.48
C PHE A 17 -12.08 -8.35 -9.59
N VAL A 18 -12.98 -9.32 -9.79
CA VAL A 18 -14.03 -9.25 -10.82
C VAL A 18 -14.94 -8.05 -10.58
N HIS A 19 -15.35 -7.82 -9.34
CA HIS A 19 -16.23 -6.70 -9.01
C HIS A 19 -15.56 -5.34 -9.24
N SER A 20 -14.28 -5.20 -8.88
CA SER A 20 -13.48 -4.00 -9.18
C SER A 20 -13.26 -3.82 -10.67
N PHE A 21 -13.05 -4.90 -11.42
CA PHE A 21 -12.92 -4.88 -12.88
C PHE A 21 -14.19 -4.36 -13.54
N ILE A 22 -15.36 -4.91 -13.17
CA ILE A 22 -16.66 -4.47 -13.67
C ILE A 22 -16.91 -2.99 -13.32
N ARG A 23 -16.58 -2.57 -12.10
CA ARG A 23 -16.70 -1.15 -11.72
C ARG A 23 -15.83 -0.23 -12.55
N CYS A 24 -14.63 -0.65 -12.95
CA CYS A 24 -13.82 0.15 -13.88
C CYS A 24 -14.53 0.35 -15.23
N LEU A 25 -15.17 -0.69 -15.75
CA LEU A 25 -15.95 -0.60 -16.99
C LEU A 25 -17.11 0.40 -16.83
N ILE A 26 -17.82 0.36 -15.70
CA ILE A 26 -18.97 1.24 -15.46
C ILE A 26 -18.55 2.70 -15.21
N LEU A 27 -17.52 2.91 -14.36
CA LEU A 27 -17.12 4.25 -13.93
C LEU A 27 -16.35 5.03 -14.98
N PHE A 28 -15.61 4.33 -15.84
CA PHE A 28 -14.67 4.95 -16.77
C PHE A 28 -14.89 4.55 -18.22
N SER A 29 -15.88 3.69 -18.51
CA SER A 29 -16.17 3.18 -19.85
C SER A 29 -14.93 2.61 -20.55
N LYS A 30 -14.02 2.02 -19.77
CA LYS A 30 -12.69 1.58 -20.20
C LYS A 30 -12.31 0.27 -19.57
N VAL A 31 -11.72 -0.61 -20.39
CA VAL A 31 -11.17 -1.89 -19.94
C VAL A 31 -9.90 -1.63 -19.14
N PRO A 32 -9.87 -1.96 -17.83
CA PRO A 32 -8.67 -1.80 -17.04
C PRO A 32 -7.64 -2.86 -17.42
N ARG A 33 -6.35 -2.51 -17.33
CA ARG A 33 -5.27 -3.49 -17.44
C ARG A 33 -5.09 -4.18 -16.10
N TYR A 34 -4.69 -5.45 -16.12
CA TYR A 34 -4.47 -6.22 -14.90
C TYR A 34 -3.26 -7.13 -14.98
N ARG A 35 -2.74 -7.50 -13.81
CA ARG A 35 -1.69 -8.50 -13.63
C ARG A 35 -2.03 -9.36 -12.42
N LYS A 36 -2.04 -10.68 -12.60
CA LYS A 36 -2.07 -11.63 -11.49
C LYS A 36 -0.67 -11.75 -10.88
N THR A 37 -0.60 -11.72 -9.56
CA THR A 37 0.62 -11.96 -8.77
C THR A 37 0.41 -13.19 -7.89
N SER A 38 1.45 -13.67 -7.22
CA SER A 38 1.32 -14.74 -6.22
C SER A 38 0.43 -14.35 -5.02
N LYS A 39 0.26 -13.05 -4.78
CA LYS A 39 -0.49 -12.50 -3.65
C LYS A 39 -1.88 -11.96 -4.03
N GLY A 40 -2.21 -11.87 -5.31
CA GLY A 40 -3.50 -11.33 -5.75
C GLY A 40 -3.50 -10.75 -7.15
N TYR A 41 -4.15 -9.60 -7.32
CA TYR A 41 -4.35 -8.94 -8.60
C TYR A 41 -4.01 -7.46 -8.50
N HIS A 42 -3.23 -6.98 -9.46
CA HIS A 42 -2.96 -5.56 -9.64
C HIS A 42 -3.82 -5.08 -10.79
N LEU A 43 -4.57 -4.00 -10.59
CA LEU A 43 -5.42 -3.40 -11.61
C LEU A 43 -4.98 -1.94 -11.82
N TRP A 44 -4.91 -1.49 -13.07
CA TRP A 44 -4.67 -0.08 -13.37
C TRP A 44 -5.42 0.39 -14.60
N ILE A 45 -5.80 1.66 -14.54
CA ILE A 45 -6.57 2.32 -15.59
C ILE A 45 -6.01 3.72 -15.86
N TYR A 46 -5.94 4.07 -17.14
CA TYR A 46 -5.56 5.41 -17.61
C TYR A 46 -6.81 6.19 -18.00
N LEU A 47 -6.97 7.35 -17.39
CA LEU A 47 -8.06 8.28 -17.66
C LEU A 47 -7.62 9.31 -18.71
N ASP A 48 -8.58 9.82 -19.49
CA ASP A 48 -8.32 10.88 -20.49
C ASP A 48 -8.19 12.27 -19.86
N ARG A 49 -8.24 12.34 -18.53
CA ARG A 49 -8.09 13.57 -17.76
C ARG A 49 -7.16 13.36 -16.57
N LEU A 50 -6.56 14.45 -16.12
CA LEU A 50 -5.89 14.49 -14.83
C LEU A 50 -6.93 14.47 -13.71
N ILE A 51 -6.64 13.70 -12.67
CA ILE A 51 -7.38 13.63 -11.43
C ILE A 51 -6.53 14.16 -10.28
N THR A 52 -7.21 14.80 -9.35
CA THR A 52 -6.63 15.23 -8.07
C THR A 52 -6.35 14.03 -7.16
N GLU A 53 -5.51 14.25 -6.16
CA GLU A 53 -5.22 13.23 -5.15
C GLU A 53 -6.47 12.77 -4.39
N LYS A 54 -7.38 13.71 -4.09
CA LYS A 54 -8.66 13.41 -3.44
C LYS A 54 -9.55 12.51 -4.31
N GLU A 55 -9.61 12.78 -5.61
CA GLU A 55 -10.32 11.92 -6.57
C GLU A 55 -9.67 10.55 -6.67
N LEU A 56 -8.33 10.48 -6.73
CA LEU A 56 -7.59 9.23 -6.74
C LEU A 56 -7.97 8.35 -5.55
N TYR A 57 -7.96 8.88 -4.32
CA TYR A 57 -8.35 8.10 -3.14
C TYR A 57 -9.82 7.68 -3.17
N LYS A 58 -10.72 8.56 -3.63
CA LYS A 58 -12.15 8.23 -3.79
C LYS A 58 -12.33 7.06 -4.75
N TYR A 59 -11.66 7.09 -5.91
CA TYR A 59 -11.74 6.01 -6.89
C TYR A 59 -11.15 4.71 -6.36
N ARG A 60 -9.99 4.74 -5.68
CA ARG A 60 -9.40 3.54 -5.07
C ARG A 60 -10.35 2.87 -4.08
N LEU A 61 -11.04 3.65 -3.24
CA LEU A 61 -12.05 3.13 -2.32
C LEU A 61 -13.28 2.55 -3.04
N LEU A 62 -13.75 3.22 -4.10
CA LEU A 62 -14.86 2.72 -4.93
C LEU A 62 -14.50 1.43 -5.66
N LEU A 63 -13.22 1.20 -5.94
CA LEU A 63 -12.70 0.00 -6.59
C LEU A 63 -12.17 -1.04 -5.58
N PHE A 64 -12.57 -0.96 -4.31
CA PHE A 64 -12.24 -1.95 -3.27
C PHE A 64 -10.74 -2.20 -3.05
N ASP A 65 -9.91 -1.17 -3.27
CA ASP A 65 -8.54 -1.18 -2.78
C ASP A 65 -8.53 -1.28 -1.23
N ASP A 66 -7.42 -1.74 -0.67
CA ASP A 66 -7.25 -1.87 0.77
C ASP A 66 -7.42 -0.51 1.46
N ARG A 67 -8.49 -0.39 2.24
CA ARG A 67 -8.82 0.82 2.99
C ARG A 67 -7.70 1.27 3.93
N LYS A 68 -6.95 0.34 4.54
CA LYS A 68 -5.81 0.66 5.42
C LYS A 68 -4.68 1.26 4.59
N ARG A 69 -4.38 0.68 3.42
CA ARG A 69 -3.38 1.20 2.49
C ARG A 69 -3.74 2.58 1.94
N VAL A 70 -5.00 2.78 1.54
CA VAL A 70 -5.48 4.09 1.09
C VAL A 70 -5.37 5.13 2.19
N LYS A 71 -5.79 4.79 3.42
CA LYS A 71 -5.65 5.70 4.58
C LYS A 71 -4.19 6.01 4.91
N LEU A 72 -3.30 5.04 4.76
CA LEU A 72 -1.86 5.24 4.96
C LEU A 72 -1.31 6.21 3.90
N ASP A 73 -1.60 5.97 2.62
CA ASP A 73 -1.18 6.84 1.51
C ASP A 73 -1.71 8.26 1.68
N MET A 74 -2.95 8.44 2.16
CA MET A 74 -3.53 9.76 2.47
C MET A 74 -2.76 10.51 3.57
N ARG A 75 -2.19 9.80 4.54
CA ARG A 75 -1.45 10.40 5.68
C ARG A 75 0.02 10.63 5.34
N CYS A 76 0.59 9.80 4.48
CA CYS A 76 2.01 9.83 4.13
C CYS A 76 2.22 10.51 2.77
N ARG A 77 2.51 11.83 2.78
CA ARG A 77 2.85 12.60 1.55
C ARG A 77 4.04 12.02 0.79
N LEU A 78 5.00 11.44 1.51
CA LEU A 78 6.13 10.71 0.95
C LEU A 78 5.79 9.23 1.03
N LYS A 79 5.48 8.61 -0.12
CA LYS A 79 5.50 7.15 -0.19
C LYS A 79 6.91 6.71 0.17
N PRO A 80 7.12 5.93 1.25
CA PRO A 80 8.42 5.33 1.44
C PRO A 80 8.70 4.51 0.17
N LYS A 81 9.86 4.71 -0.46
CA LYS A 81 10.34 3.81 -1.53
C LYS A 81 10.10 2.41 -1.01
N GLN A 82 9.26 1.65 -1.72
CA GLN A 82 8.82 0.29 -1.39
C GLN A 82 9.68 -0.32 -0.29
N VAL A 83 9.18 -0.29 0.96
CA VAL A 83 9.87 -0.94 2.07
C VAL A 83 9.70 -2.43 1.79
N LEU A 84 10.64 -3.01 1.07
CA LEU A 84 10.92 -4.42 1.23
C LEU A 84 11.20 -4.54 2.73
N PHE A 85 10.28 -5.16 3.46
CA PHE A 85 10.47 -5.45 4.87
C PHE A 85 11.60 -6.48 4.95
N ASP A 86 12.84 -6.04 4.75
CA ASP A 86 13.99 -6.85 5.04
C ASP A 86 14.07 -6.88 6.57
N GLU A 87 13.65 -8.02 7.13
CA GLU A 87 13.71 -8.32 8.55
C GLU A 87 15.16 -8.13 9.02
N LYS A 88 15.47 -6.98 9.61
CA LYS A 88 16.81 -6.73 10.13
C LYS A 88 16.93 -7.44 11.48
N LYS A 89 17.60 -8.60 11.49
CA LYS A 89 17.99 -9.28 12.73
C LYS A 89 19.10 -8.47 13.38
N ILE A 90 18.78 -7.82 14.49
CA ILE A 90 19.79 -7.17 15.34
C ILE A 90 20.17 -8.20 16.40
N THR A 91 21.45 -8.53 16.43
CA THR A 91 22.02 -9.46 17.42
C THR A 91 22.73 -8.59 18.45
N GLU A 92 22.14 -8.45 19.63
CA GLU A 92 22.80 -7.76 20.75
C GLU A 92 23.63 -8.79 21.53
N PHE A 93 24.91 -8.48 21.70
CA PHE A 93 25.86 -9.33 22.39
C PHE A 93 26.25 -8.65 23.71
N ASP A 94 25.77 -9.19 24.83
CA ASP A 94 25.99 -8.63 26.16
C ASP A 94 27.04 -9.44 26.95
N GLY A 95 28.11 -9.86 26.27
CA GLY A 95 29.25 -10.57 26.84
C GLY A 95 29.03 -12.02 27.32
N LYS A 96 27.79 -12.46 27.64
CA LYS A 96 27.49 -13.86 28.04
C LYS A 96 26.28 -14.50 27.37
N ASN A 97 25.37 -13.71 26.81
CA ASN A 97 24.17 -14.21 26.13
C ASN A 97 23.93 -13.45 24.82
N VAL A 98 23.37 -14.16 23.84
CA VAL A 98 22.94 -13.59 22.57
C VAL A 98 21.44 -13.35 22.62
N ARG A 99 21.00 -12.09 22.50
CA ARG A 99 19.59 -11.75 22.31
C ARG A 99 19.36 -11.38 20.84
N VAL A 100 18.45 -12.11 20.19
CA VAL A 100 17.98 -11.78 18.83
C VAL A 100 16.67 -11.04 18.97
N ILE A 101 16.70 -9.73 18.70
CA ILE A 101 15.51 -8.89 18.72
C ILE A 101 15.07 -8.67 17.28
N LYS A 102 13.81 -9.01 16.98
CA LYS A 102 13.20 -8.76 15.68
C LYS A 102 12.55 -7.38 15.69
N HIS A 103 12.99 -6.47 14.84
CA HIS A 103 12.38 -5.15 14.69
C HIS A 103 11.72 -5.01 13.32
N GLN A 104 10.44 -4.63 13.31
CA GLN A 104 9.77 -4.09 12.13
C GLN A 104 9.95 -2.58 12.12
N VAL A 105 10.77 -2.08 11.20
CA VAL A 105 11.02 -0.64 11.05
C VAL A 105 9.99 -0.05 10.10
N PHE A 106 9.14 0.84 10.59
CA PHE A 106 8.24 1.64 9.78
C PHE A 106 8.88 3.01 9.52
N PRO A 107 9.30 3.35 8.29
CA PRO A 107 9.99 4.61 8.03
C PRO A 107 9.08 5.85 8.08
N CYS A 108 7.76 5.70 8.22
CA CYS A 108 6.83 6.83 8.24
C CYS A 108 6.49 7.36 9.63
N CYS A 109 6.95 6.73 10.69
CA CYS A 109 6.89 7.29 12.03
C CYS A 109 8.28 7.14 12.64
N VAL A 110 8.93 8.28 12.90
CA VAL A 110 9.93 8.32 13.96
C VAL A 110 9.18 7.93 15.23
N THR A 111 9.22 6.65 15.59
CA THR A 111 8.79 6.21 16.91
C THR A 111 9.84 6.75 17.85
N THR A 112 9.58 7.93 18.43
CA THR A 112 10.35 8.40 19.57
C THR A 112 10.14 7.38 20.67
N VAL A 113 11.10 6.47 20.83
CA VAL A 113 11.16 5.59 22.00
C VAL A 113 11.39 6.50 23.19
N LYS A 114 10.33 6.77 23.97
CA LYS A 114 10.53 7.26 25.34
C LYS A 114 11.28 6.15 26.06
N ARG A 115 12.52 6.42 26.47
CA ARG A 115 13.18 5.65 27.53
C ARG A 115 12.26 5.70 28.75
N THR A 116 11.77 4.54 29.16
CA THR A 116 11.29 4.32 30.52
C THR A 116 12.30 3.39 31.19
N GLY A 117 12.95 3.89 32.25
CA GLY A 117 14.07 3.29 32.98
C GLY A 117 15.31 4.18 32.81
N GLU A 118 15.85 4.84 33.83
CA GLU A 118 15.80 4.66 35.29
C GLU A 118 15.53 5.98 36.03
#